data_AF-A0A651G368-F1
#
_entry.id   AF-A0A651G368-F1
#
_cell.length_a   1.000
_cell.length_b   1.000
_cell.length_c   1.000
_cell.angle_alpha   90.00
_cell.angle_beta   90.00
_cell.angle_gamma   90.00
#
_symmetry.space_group_name_H-M   'P 1'
#
loop_
_entity.id
_entity.type
_entity.pdbx_description
1 polymer ?
#
loop_
_entity_poly.entity_id
_entity_poly.type
_entity_poly.pdbx_seq_one_letter_code
_entity_poly.pdbx_strand_id
1 'polypeptide(L)'
;MGQLGLRRAADVGIAGDLVRLEMMVRFGHYITESSEHNAEYTPWFIKSQRPDLIDHFHIPLDEYPLRCQRQIAGWERQRAELLGDESGITHSCSSEFGAGIMQAMESDEPFRIAGNVMNTGLITNLPKKACVEVPCLVDRNGVQPCFVGDLPEQCAALNRSNINPQILTVEALLSGRKDLVYQAALLDPHTSAELAIDDTIALCDELFAAHGDWLPRLR
;
A
#
# COMPACT_ATOMS: atom_id res chain seq x y z
N MET A 1 -4.54 -18.53 24.73
CA MET A 1 -4.92 -17.19 24.24
C MET A 1 -5.47 -17.38 22.85
N GLY A 2 -6.71 -17.81 22.64
CA GLY A 2 -7.95 -17.20 23.12
C GLY A 2 -8.58 -16.57 21.88
N GLN A 3 -9.27 -17.39 21.07
CA GLN A 3 -10.06 -16.91 19.93
C GLN A 3 -10.98 -15.81 20.46
N LEU A 4 -10.65 -14.54 20.19
CA LEU A 4 -11.69 -13.53 20.14
C LEU A 4 -12.60 -14.01 19.03
N GLY A 5 -13.77 -14.54 19.39
CA GLY A 5 -14.74 -14.96 18.39
C GLY A 5 -15.07 -13.76 17.52
N LEU A 6 -14.63 -13.80 16.26
CA LEU A 6 -14.86 -12.76 15.23
C LEU A 6 -16.33 -12.30 15.19
N ARG A 7 -17.27 -13.16 15.62
CA ARG A 7 -18.69 -12.81 15.83
C ARG A 7 -18.92 -11.60 16.72
N ARG A 8 -18.07 -11.33 17.73
CA ARG A 8 -18.19 -10.12 18.57
C ARG A 8 -17.64 -8.86 17.93
N ALA A 9 -16.81 -8.94 16.89
CA ALA A 9 -16.23 -7.76 16.24
C ALA A 9 -17.23 -7.08 15.29
N ALA A 10 -18.05 -7.88 14.62
CA ALA A 10 -19.13 -7.38 13.75
C ALA A 10 -20.15 -6.50 14.51
N ASP A 11 -20.41 -6.82 15.79
CA ASP A 11 -21.38 -6.10 16.64
C ASP A 11 -20.91 -4.70 17.08
N VAL A 12 -19.63 -4.35 16.91
CA VAL A 12 -19.04 -3.07 17.37
C VAL A 12 -18.77 -2.10 16.21
N GLY A 13 -19.37 -2.31 15.04
CA GLY A 13 -19.13 -1.48 13.85
C GLY A 13 -17.75 -1.73 13.21
N ILE A 14 -17.10 -2.85 13.52
CA ILE A 14 -15.77 -3.23 13.01
C ILE A 14 -15.89 -4.12 11.75
N ALA A 15 -17.08 -4.19 11.16
CA ALA A 15 -17.37 -5.08 10.03
C ALA A 15 -16.47 -4.82 8.82
N GLY A 16 -16.01 -3.59 8.60
CA GLY A 16 -15.10 -3.24 7.51
C GLY A 16 -13.61 -3.45 7.82
N ASP A 17 -13.26 -3.92 9.03
CA ASP A 17 -11.88 -3.96 9.50
C ASP A 17 -11.39 -5.35 9.95
N LEU A 18 -12.06 -6.39 9.47
CA LEU A 18 -11.86 -7.77 9.93
C LEU A 18 -10.50 -8.35 9.54
N VAL A 19 -9.96 -7.99 8.37
CA VAL A 19 -8.63 -8.44 7.92
C VAL A 19 -7.54 -7.89 8.84
N ARG A 20 -7.56 -6.58 9.08
CA ARG A 20 -6.61 -5.90 9.99
C ARG A 20 -6.69 -6.51 11.38
N LEU A 21 -7.89 -6.71 11.92
CA LEU A 21 -8.06 -7.35 13.23
C LEU A 21 -7.50 -8.78 13.27
N GLU A 22 -7.78 -9.59 12.26
CA GLU A 22 -7.26 -10.96 12.19
C GLU A 22 -5.73 -10.94 12.20
N MET A 23 -5.11 -10.08 11.38
CA MET A 23 -3.66 -9.94 11.36
C MET A 23 -3.10 -9.43 12.71
N MET A 24 -3.75 -8.45 13.35
CA MET A 24 -3.34 -7.98 14.68
C MET A 24 -3.38 -9.12 15.72
N VAL A 25 -4.40 -9.98 15.69
CA VAL A 25 -4.53 -11.14 16.58
C VAL A 25 -3.42 -12.17 16.31
N ARG A 26 -3.05 -12.40 15.05
CA ARG A 26 -2.03 -13.40 14.68
C ARG A 26 -0.59 -12.91 14.88
N PHE A 27 -0.33 -11.64 14.60
CA PHE A 27 1.02 -11.07 14.60
C PHE A 27 1.35 -10.28 15.87
N GLY A 28 0.35 -9.93 16.68
CA GLY A 28 0.55 -9.31 18.00
C GLY A 28 0.92 -7.83 17.98
N HIS A 29 0.79 -7.16 16.83
CA HIS A 29 1.13 -5.74 16.66
C HIS A 29 -0.04 -5.00 16.03
N TYR A 30 -0.16 -3.71 16.35
CA TYR A 30 -1.07 -2.81 15.66
C TYR A 30 -0.63 -2.62 14.22
N ILE A 31 -1.58 -2.66 13.29
CA ILE A 31 -1.36 -2.50 11.86
C ILE A 31 -2.02 -1.19 11.45
N THR A 32 -1.25 -0.30 10.84
CA THR A 32 -1.72 1.02 10.39
C THR A 32 -2.55 0.92 9.12
N GLU A 33 -2.21 -0.04 8.26
CA GLU A 33 -2.89 -0.24 6.98
C GLU A 33 -4.31 -0.79 7.16
N SER A 34 -5.20 -0.38 6.25
CA SER A 34 -6.60 -0.78 6.13
C SER A 34 -6.78 -2.26 5.81
N SER A 35 -7.99 -2.77 6.05
CA SER A 35 -8.33 -4.15 5.71
C SER A 35 -8.41 -4.42 4.20
N GLU A 36 -8.76 -3.41 3.40
CA GLU A 36 -8.76 -3.48 1.92
C GLU A 36 -7.35 -3.81 1.42
N HIS A 37 -6.36 -2.96 1.70
CA HIS A 37 -5.01 -3.15 1.18
C HIS A 37 -4.27 -4.33 1.84
N ASN A 38 -4.48 -4.61 3.13
CA ASN A 38 -3.86 -5.79 3.76
C ASN A 38 -4.32 -7.11 3.13
N ALA A 39 -5.55 -7.16 2.60
CA ALA A 39 -6.05 -8.35 1.91
C ALA A 39 -5.29 -8.61 0.59
N GLU A 40 -4.73 -7.57 -0.02
CA GLU A 40 -3.94 -7.62 -1.26
C GLU A 40 -2.48 -7.97 -0.98
N TYR A 41 -1.87 -7.35 0.05
CA TYR A 41 -0.45 -7.58 0.40
C TYR A 41 -0.16 -8.96 1.00
N THR A 42 -1.20 -9.73 1.33
CA THR A 42 -1.05 -11.03 2.01
C THR A 42 -1.83 -12.16 1.32
N PRO A 43 -1.27 -13.38 1.28
CA PRO A 43 -1.81 -14.45 0.44
C PRO A 43 -3.00 -15.22 1.04
N TRP A 44 -3.58 -14.72 2.14
CA TRP A 44 -4.49 -15.51 2.99
C TRP A 44 -5.97 -15.23 2.77
N PHE A 45 -6.32 -14.06 2.23
CA PHE A 45 -7.68 -13.53 2.29
C PHE A 45 -8.40 -13.58 0.95
N ILE A 46 -7.74 -13.13 -0.12
CA ILE A 46 -8.26 -13.22 -1.48
C ILE A 46 -7.76 -14.54 -2.06
N LYS A 47 -8.65 -15.51 -2.32
CA LYS A 47 -8.28 -16.80 -2.93
C LYS A 47 -9.37 -17.32 -3.84
N SER A 48 -9.02 -17.70 -5.07
CA SER A 48 -9.96 -18.24 -6.07
C SER A 48 -10.70 -19.48 -5.59
N GLN A 49 -10.01 -20.36 -4.86
CA GLN A 49 -10.56 -21.61 -4.31
C GLN A 49 -11.34 -21.42 -3.00
N ARG A 50 -11.30 -20.22 -2.40
CA ARG A 50 -11.98 -19.89 -1.13
C ARG A 50 -12.71 -18.55 -1.23
N PRO A 51 -13.69 -18.43 -2.15
CA PRO A 51 -14.46 -17.20 -2.31
C PRO A 51 -15.25 -16.82 -1.05
N ASP A 52 -15.54 -17.80 -0.17
CA ASP A 52 -16.18 -17.58 1.12
C ASP A 52 -15.39 -16.66 2.05
N LEU A 53 -14.07 -16.51 1.85
CA LEU A 53 -13.24 -15.60 2.62
C LEU A 53 -13.53 -14.13 2.29
N ILE A 54 -13.92 -13.82 1.05
CA ILE A 54 -14.32 -12.48 0.64
C ILE A 54 -15.55 -12.03 1.45
N ASP A 55 -16.57 -12.89 1.50
CA ASP A 55 -17.77 -12.65 2.27
C ASP A 55 -17.49 -12.63 3.79
N HIS A 56 -16.64 -13.55 4.27
CA HIS A 56 -16.34 -13.64 5.71
C HIS A 56 -15.62 -12.40 6.25
N PHE A 57 -14.69 -11.84 5.48
CA PHE A 57 -13.88 -10.70 5.87
C PHE A 57 -14.38 -9.36 5.29
N HIS A 58 -15.48 -9.37 4.53
CA HIS A 58 -16.07 -8.22 3.83
C HIS A 58 -15.05 -7.47 2.96
N ILE A 59 -14.31 -8.19 2.12
CA ILE A 59 -13.22 -7.63 1.30
C ILE A 59 -13.81 -6.95 0.05
N PRO A 60 -13.57 -5.65 -0.19
CA PRO A 60 -14.24 -4.93 -1.26
C PRO A 60 -13.42 -4.95 -2.57
N LEU A 61 -13.48 -6.06 -3.32
CA LEU A 61 -12.65 -6.28 -4.52
C LEU A 61 -12.77 -5.19 -5.61
N ASP A 62 -13.93 -4.58 -5.79
CA ASP A 62 -14.20 -3.58 -6.85
C ASP A 62 -14.13 -2.12 -6.35
N GLU A 63 -13.65 -1.89 -5.13
CA GLU A 63 -13.70 -0.57 -4.51
C GLU A 63 -12.82 0.46 -5.24
N TYR A 64 -11.65 0.06 -5.76
CA TYR A 64 -10.79 0.97 -6.51
C TYR A 64 -11.44 1.50 -7.81
N PRO A 65 -11.98 0.66 -8.72
CA PRO A 65 -12.76 1.11 -9.86
C PRO A 65 -13.95 2.01 -9.49
N LEU A 66 -14.71 1.64 -8.45
CA LEU A 66 -15.86 2.43 -7.99
C LEU A 66 -15.42 3.80 -7.46
N ARG A 67 -14.30 3.86 -6.73
CA ARG A 67 -13.70 5.10 -6.24
C ARG A 67 -13.26 6.00 -7.39
N CYS A 68 -12.67 5.44 -8.46
CA CYS A 68 -12.33 6.20 -9.66
C CYS A 68 -13.55 6.85 -10.32
N GLN A 69 -14.64 6.09 -10.49
CA GLN A 69 -15.90 6.64 -11.04
C GLN A 69 -16.46 7.77 -10.17
N ARG A 70 -16.46 7.59 -8.84
CA ARG A 70 -16.90 8.63 -7.89
C ARG A 70 -16.02 9.88 -7.97
N GLN A 71 -14.70 9.72 -8.09
CA GLN A 71 -13.77 10.85 -8.20
C GLN A 71 -13.95 11.64 -9.49
N ILE A 72 -14.05 10.97 -10.64
CA ILE A 72 -14.28 11.63 -11.93
C ILE A 72 -15.60 12.41 -11.90
N ALA A 73 -16.68 11.79 -11.42
CA ALA A 73 -17.96 12.49 -11.26
C ALA A 73 -17.87 13.66 -10.26
N GLY A 74 -17.07 13.50 -9.20
CA GLY A 74 -16.76 14.56 -8.24
C GLY A 74 -16.06 15.77 -8.88
N TRP A 75 -15.05 15.52 -9.72
CA TRP A 75 -14.34 16.58 -10.45
C TRP A 75 -15.25 17.33 -11.42
N GLU A 76 -16.13 16.64 -12.15
CA GLU A 76 -17.08 17.30 -13.05
C GLU A 76 -18.07 18.19 -12.30
N ARG A 77 -18.59 17.70 -11.16
CA ARG A 77 -19.44 18.52 -10.27
C ARG A 77 -18.70 19.74 -9.74
N GLN A 78 -17.49 19.53 -9.21
CA GLN A 78 -16.68 20.61 -8.65
C GLN A 78 -16.35 21.66 -9.72
N ARG A 79 -16.04 21.25 -10.95
CA ARG A 79 -15.83 22.15 -12.09
C ARG A 79 -17.08 23.00 -12.36
N ALA A 80 -18.26 22.40 -12.38
CA ALA A 80 -19.52 23.13 -12.62
C ALA A 80 -19.83 24.13 -11.49
N GLU A 81 -19.62 23.73 -10.24
CA GLU A 81 -19.80 24.60 -9.06
C GLU A 81 -18.85 25.79 -9.06
N LEU A 82 -17.57 25.58 -9.38
CA LEU A 82 -16.55 26.62 -9.40
C LEU A 82 -16.74 27.65 -10.53
N LEU A 83 -17.32 27.24 -11.67
CA LEU A 83 -17.56 28.10 -12.83
C LEU A 83 -18.94 28.78 -12.82
N GLY A 84 -19.79 28.49 -11.82
CA GLY A 84 -21.10 29.10 -11.67
C GLY A 84 -21.07 30.50 -11.05
N ASP A 85 -22.19 31.22 -11.18
CA ASP A 85 -22.32 32.61 -10.74
C ASP A 85 -22.26 32.81 -9.21
N GLU A 86 -22.43 31.73 -8.42
CA GLU A 86 -22.38 31.71 -6.95
C GLU A 86 -21.13 31.00 -6.39
N SER A 87 -19.95 31.23 -6.97
CA SER A 87 -18.72 30.58 -6.49
C SER A 87 -18.21 31.16 -5.16
N GLY A 88 -18.76 30.69 -4.04
CA GLY A 88 -18.26 30.94 -2.69
C GLY A 88 -17.04 30.06 -2.34
N ILE A 89 -15.92 30.23 -3.04
CA ILE A 89 -14.71 29.42 -2.80
C ILE A 89 -14.21 29.68 -1.38
N THR A 90 -14.20 28.62 -0.57
CA THR A 90 -13.63 28.60 0.78
C THR A 90 -12.65 27.44 0.89
N HIS A 91 -11.79 27.47 1.90
CA HIS A 91 -10.87 26.37 2.18
C HIS A 91 -10.68 26.21 3.70
N SER A 92 -10.34 24.99 4.09
CA SER A 92 -9.88 24.62 5.41
C SER A 92 -8.65 23.73 5.26
N CYS A 93 -7.87 23.60 6.33
CA CYS A 93 -6.75 22.65 6.32
C CYS A 93 -7.26 21.22 6.19
N SER A 94 -6.71 20.46 5.26
CA SER A 94 -6.91 19.01 5.16
C SER A 94 -6.13 18.27 6.25
N SER A 95 -6.45 16.99 6.45
CA SER A 95 -5.64 16.06 7.26
C SER A 95 -4.36 15.57 6.57
N GLU A 96 -4.17 15.92 5.30
CA GLU A 96 -2.98 15.52 4.52
C GLU A 96 -1.71 16.21 4.98
N PHE A 97 -0.58 15.49 4.92
CA PHE A 97 0.69 16.01 5.42
C PHE A 97 1.34 17.08 4.53
N GLY A 98 0.97 17.20 3.26
CA GLY A 98 1.68 18.04 2.28
C GLY A 98 1.82 19.51 2.70
N ALA A 99 0.72 20.16 3.11
CA ALA A 99 0.75 21.54 3.57
C ALA A 99 1.58 21.71 4.86
N GLY A 100 1.46 20.76 5.80
CA GLY A 100 2.23 20.78 7.05
C GLY A 100 3.73 20.59 6.83
N ILE A 101 4.12 19.76 5.87
CA ILE A 101 5.53 19.58 5.47
C ILE A 101 6.09 20.90 4.92
N MET A 102 5.38 21.55 4.00
CA MET A 102 5.80 22.83 3.44
C MET A 102 5.90 23.92 4.52
N GLN A 103 4.89 24.01 5.40
CA GLN A 103 4.91 24.96 6.51
C GLN A 103 6.14 24.74 7.40
N ALA A 104 6.41 23.50 7.83
CA ALA A 104 7.53 23.20 8.70
C ALA A 104 8.88 23.56 8.10
N MET A 105 9.05 23.34 6.79
CA MET A 105 10.27 23.70 6.08
C MET A 105 10.46 25.22 5.95
N GLU A 106 9.37 25.97 5.77
CA GLU A 106 9.41 27.43 5.61
C GLU A 106 9.49 28.18 6.96
N SER A 107 8.79 27.71 7.99
CA SER A 107 8.67 28.40 9.27
C SER A 107 9.63 27.89 10.35
N ASP A 108 10.28 26.74 10.14
CA ASP A 108 11.06 26.02 11.16
C ASP A 108 10.23 25.59 12.38
N GLU A 109 8.89 25.52 12.23
CA GLU A 109 8.00 24.93 13.22
C GLU A 109 7.94 23.41 13.01
N PRO A 110 8.48 22.58 13.93
CA PRO A 110 8.67 21.16 13.64
C PRO A 110 7.35 20.41 13.45
N PHE A 111 7.29 19.57 12.41
CA PHE A 111 6.12 18.76 12.08
C PHE A 111 6.50 17.27 11.97
N ARG A 112 5.72 16.40 12.59
CA ARG A 112 5.97 14.96 12.58
C ARG A 112 5.04 14.25 11.61
N ILE A 113 5.63 13.42 10.75
CA ILE A 113 4.89 12.63 9.75
C ILE A 113 5.33 11.16 9.82
N ALA A 114 4.57 10.28 9.15
CA ALA A 114 5.07 9.01 8.65
C ALA A 114 5.51 9.24 7.20
N GLY A 115 6.79 9.00 6.90
CA GLY A 115 7.39 9.34 5.62
C GLY A 115 8.06 8.14 4.96
N ASN A 116 7.86 8.01 3.65
CA ASN A 116 8.53 7.02 2.82
C ASN A 116 9.93 7.51 2.41
N VAL A 117 10.97 6.81 2.86
CA VAL A 117 12.38 7.19 2.68
C VAL A 117 13.24 5.98 2.36
N MET A 118 14.41 6.19 1.77
CA MET A 118 15.38 5.10 1.59
C MET A 118 15.87 4.58 2.93
N ASN A 119 15.92 3.25 3.08
CA ASN A 119 16.37 2.62 4.31
C ASN A 119 17.90 2.70 4.47
N THR A 120 18.43 3.81 4.97
CA THR A 120 19.86 3.98 5.24
C THR A 120 20.32 3.31 6.54
N GLY A 121 19.64 2.25 6.99
CA GLY A 121 19.82 1.61 8.30
C GLY A 121 18.82 2.09 9.36
N LEU A 122 17.69 2.65 8.93
CA LEU A 122 16.60 3.12 9.81
C LEU A 122 15.88 1.94 10.45
N ILE A 123 15.54 0.94 9.62
CA ILE A 123 15.04 -0.37 10.05
C ILE A 123 16.14 -1.40 9.76
N THR A 124 16.81 -1.87 10.81
CA THR A 124 18.12 -2.53 10.70
C THR A 124 18.06 -3.95 10.13
N ASN A 125 16.92 -4.63 10.27
CA ASN A 125 16.67 -5.95 9.70
C ASN A 125 15.86 -5.94 8.39
N LEU A 126 15.76 -4.78 7.72
CA LEU A 126 15.25 -4.67 6.34
C LEU A 126 16.36 -4.28 5.36
N PRO A 127 16.24 -4.59 4.06
CA PRO A 127 17.25 -4.25 3.06
C PRO A 127 17.51 -2.75 2.95
N LYS A 128 18.77 -2.35 2.77
CA LYS A 128 19.15 -0.92 2.62
C LYS A 128 18.63 -0.27 1.34
N LYS A 129 18.37 -1.08 0.31
CA LYS A 129 17.83 -0.63 -0.97
C LYS A 129 16.30 -0.55 -0.99
N ALA A 130 15.64 -0.83 0.12
CA ALA A 130 14.19 -0.68 0.24
C ALA A 130 13.82 0.79 0.56
N CYS A 131 12.68 1.23 0.03
CA CYS A 131 11.96 2.37 0.58
C CYS A 131 11.15 1.87 1.77
N VAL A 132 11.25 2.56 2.91
CA VAL A 132 10.54 2.22 4.16
C VAL A 132 9.76 3.41 4.64
N GLU A 133 8.61 3.16 5.25
CA GLU A 133 7.84 4.19 5.92
C GLU A 133 8.22 4.24 7.40
N VAL A 134 8.76 5.36 7.86
CA VAL A 134 9.18 5.57 9.26
C VAL A 134 8.72 6.93 9.76
N PRO A 135 8.68 7.16 11.09
CA PRO A 135 8.50 8.50 11.61
C PRO A 135 9.59 9.44 11.09
N CYS A 136 9.20 10.62 10.62
CA CYS A 136 10.13 11.68 10.22
C CYS A 136 9.80 12.97 10.98
N LEU A 137 10.85 13.70 11.36
CA LEU A 137 10.76 15.08 11.81
C LEU A 137 11.01 16.00 10.60
N VAL A 138 10.15 16.99 10.40
CA VAL A 138 10.30 17.99 9.35
C VAL A 138 10.50 19.34 10.00
N ASP A 139 11.53 20.06 9.57
CA ASP A 139 11.84 21.44 9.94
C ASP A 139 12.56 22.13 8.75
N ARG A 140 13.24 23.26 8.98
CA ARG A 140 13.97 24.01 7.94
C ARG A 140 15.09 23.20 7.26
N ASN A 141 15.57 22.12 7.86
CA ASN A 141 16.55 21.20 7.29
C ASN A 141 15.91 20.12 6.40
N GLY A 142 14.59 20.15 6.24
CA GLY A 142 13.82 19.19 5.44
C GLY A 142 13.37 17.97 6.23
N VAL A 143 13.11 16.88 5.51
CA VAL A 143 12.59 15.63 6.07
C VAL A 143 13.73 14.82 6.68
N GLN A 144 13.69 14.62 8.00
CA GLN A 144 14.69 13.90 8.78
C GLN A 144 14.10 12.60 9.33
N PRO A 145 14.43 11.44 8.74
CA PRO A 145 13.88 10.17 9.19
C PRO A 145 14.46 9.71 10.52
N CYS A 146 13.62 9.12 11.36
CA CYS A 146 13.99 8.64 12.69
C CYS A 146 14.39 7.16 12.65
N PHE A 147 15.43 6.81 13.41
CA PHE A 147 15.86 5.44 13.62
C PHE A 147 14.78 4.62 14.34
N VAL A 148 14.51 3.40 13.84
CA VAL A 148 13.53 2.46 14.40
C VAL A 148 14.23 1.26 15.03
N GLY A 149 15.31 0.77 14.42
CA GLY A 149 15.98 -0.46 14.82
C GLY A 149 15.34 -1.70 14.20
N ASP A 150 15.44 -2.85 14.87
CA ASP A 150 14.87 -4.08 14.36
C ASP A 150 13.35 -4.09 14.56
N LEU A 151 12.63 -4.44 13.50
CA LEU A 151 11.25 -4.89 13.67
C LEU A 151 11.25 -6.28 14.31
N PRO A 152 10.20 -6.65 15.05
CA PRO A 152 9.94 -8.05 15.39
C PRO A 152 10.05 -8.94 14.15
N GLU A 153 10.72 -10.09 14.27
CA GLU A 153 11.15 -10.89 13.11
C GLU A 153 9.97 -11.29 12.20
N GLN A 154 8.81 -11.60 12.76
CA GLN A 154 7.60 -11.92 12.00
C GLN A 154 7.08 -10.71 11.18
N CYS A 155 7.21 -9.50 11.71
CA CYS A 155 6.86 -8.27 11.00
C CYS A 155 7.89 -7.95 9.92
N ALA A 156 9.19 -8.13 10.21
CA ALA A 156 10.25 -7.98 9.23
C ALA A 156 10.11 -9.00 8.08
N ALA A 157 9.73 -10.24 8.38
CA ALA A 157 9.46 -11.27 7.37
C ALA A 157 8.31 -10.88 6.44
N LEU A 158 7.20 -10.38 6.98
CA LEU A 158 6.05 -9.92 6.21
C LEU A 158 6.38 -8.70 5.31
N ASN A 159 7.21 -7.78 5.82
CA ASN A 159 7.68 -6.66 5.02
C ASN A 159 8.63 -7.15 3.90
N ARG A 160 9.58 -8.05 4.23
CA ARG A 160 10.52 -8.60 3.25
C ARG A 160 9.83 -9.35 2.10
N SER A 161 8.74 -10.06 2.36
CA SER A 161 8.00 -10.76 1.30
C SER A 161 7.45 -9.79 0.24
N ASN A 162 7.11 -8.56 0.62
CA ASN A 162 6.63 -7.52 -0.29
C ASN A 162 7.76 -6.64 -0.86
N ILE A 163 8.82 -6.40 -0.07
CA ILE A 163 10.00 -5.63 -0.50
C ILE A 163 10.76 -6.35 -1.64
N ASN A 164 10.83 -7.68 -1.60
CA ASN A 164 11.55 -8.47 -2.59
C ASN A 164 11.05 -8.25 -4.03
N PRO A 165 9.74 -8.42 -4.34
CA PRO A 165 9.24 -8.16 -5.69
C PRO A 165 9.37 -6.69 -6.08
N GLN A 166 9.17 -5.73 -5.17
CA GLN A 166 9.35 -4.30 -5.45
C GLN A 166 10.77 -3.97 -5.92
N ILE A 167 11.78 -4.49 -5.24
CA ILE A 167 13.18 -4.31 -5.60
C ILE A 167 13.48 -4.89 -6.98
N LEU A 168 12.95 -6.07 -7.29
CA LEU A 168 13.15 -6.71 -8.59
C LEU A 168 12.45 -5.94 -9.71
N THR A 169 11.26 -5.41 -9.47
CA THR A 169 10.56 -4.53 -10.41
C THR A 169 11.37 -3.29 -10.73
N VAL A 170 11.95 -2.62 -9.71
CA VAL A 170 12.83 -1.47 -9.95
C VAL A 170 14.08 -1.87 -10.74
N GLU A 171 14.72 -2.98 -10.39
CA GLU A 171 15.89 -3.48 -11.11
C GLU A 171 15.55 -3.83 -12.58
N ALA A 172 14.38 -4.42 -12.83
CA ALA A 172 13.89 -4.72 -14.17
C ALA A 172 13.78 -3.45 -15.03
N LEU A 173 13.22 -2.38 -14.46
CA LEU A 173 13.05 -1.11 -15.15
C LEU A 173 14.39 -0.41 -15.42
N LEU A 174 15.32 -0.44 -14.46
CA LEU A 174 16.64 0.19 -14.59
C LEU A 174 17.57 -0.55 -15.56
N SER A 175 17.56 -1.89 -15.50
CA SER A 175 18.40 -2.73 -16.36
C SER A 175 17.77 -3.03 -17.73
N GLY A 176 16.47 -2.77 -17.87
CA GLY A 176 15.68 -3.13 -19.04
C GLY A 176 15.46 -4.65 -19.18
N ARG A 177 15.68 -5.44 -18.13
CA ARG A 177 15.57 -6.91 -18.18
C ARG A 177 14.15 -7.39 -17.92
N LYS A 178 13.54 -8.03 -18.92
CA LYS A 178 12.17 -8.57 -18.82
C LYS A 178 12.08 -9.72 -17.82
N ASP A 179 13.12 -10.54 -17.71
CA ASP A 179 13.11 -11.72 -16.84
C ASP A 179 13.00 -11.38 -15.35
N LEU A 180 13.48 -10.20 -14.94
CA LEU A 180 13.35 -9.71 -13.57
C LEU A 180 11.89 -9.37 -13.22
N VAL A 181 11.05 -9.00 -14.19
CA VAL A 181 9.61 -8.80 -13.96
C VAL A 181 8.93 -10.14 -13.66
N TYR A 182 9.26 -11.18 -14.42
CA TYR A 182 8.75 -12.53 -14.13
C TYR A 182 9.19 -13.01 -12.75
N GLN A 183 10.46 -12.80 -12.40
CA GLN A 183 10.96 -13.15 -11.06
C GLN A 183 10.26 -12.36 -9.95
N ALA A 184 9.96 -11.07 -10.18
CA ALA A 184 9.18 -10.26 -9.25
C ALA A 184 7.78 -10.85 -9.06
N ALA A 185 7.06 -11.16 -10.14
CA ALA A 185 5.73 -11.76 -10.06
C ALA A 185 5.74 -13.15 -9.38
N LEU A 186 6.75 -13.98 -9.66
CA LEU A 186 6.93 -15.28 -9.01
C LEU A 186 7.29 -15.19 -7.51
N LEU A 187 7.67 -14.02 -7.02
CA LEU A 187 7.98 -13.78 -5.61
C LEU A 187 6.90 -12.95 -4.92
N ASP A 188 5.94 -12.41 -5.67
CA ASP A 188 4.77 -11.76 -5.11
C ASP A 188 3.95 -12.77 -4.29
N PRO A 189 3.63 -12.49 -3.01
CA PRO A 189 2.98 -13.46 -2.14
C PRO A 189 1.64 -13.97 -2.68
N HIS A 190 0.80 -13.06 -3.21
CA HIS A 190 -0.53 -13.42 -3.67
C HIS A 190 -0.48 -14.20 -4.97
N THR A 191 0.31 -13.74 -5.94
CA THR A 191 0.56 -14.43 -7.21
C THR A 191 1.06 -15.85 -6.98
N SER A 192 2.08 -16.01 -6.13
CA SER A 192 2.65 -17.32 -5.77
C SER A 192 1.66 -18.26 -5.09
N ALA A 193 0.63 -17.71 -4.43
CA ALA A 193 -0.39 -18.46 -3.72
C ALA A 193 -1.57 -18.88 -4.60
N GLU A 194 -1.67 -18.35 -5.83
CA GLU A 194 -2.78 -18.59 -6.77
C GLU A 194 -2.32 -19.27 -8.06
N LEU A 195 -1.15 -18.91 -8.59
CA LEU A 195 -0.72 -19.31 -9.94
C LEU A 195 0.50 -20.24 -9.93
N ALA A 196 0.56 -21.13 -10.93
CA ALA A 196 1.76 -21.89 -11.23
C ALA A 196 2.76 -21.03 -12.02
N ILE A 197 3.99 -21.54 -12.21
CA ILE A 197 5.08 -20.81 -12.87
C ILE A 197 4.70 -20.36 -14.28
N ASP A 198 4.24 -21.28 -15.12
CA ASP A 198 3.91 -20.98 -16.52
C ASP A 198 2.72 -20.01 -16.63
N ASP A 199 1.72 -20.16 -15.77
CA ASP A 199 0.56 -19.24 -15.70
C ASP A 199 0.99 -17.83 -15.27
N THR A 200 1.93 -17.72 -14.32
CA THR A 200 2.48 -16.44 -13.88
C THR A 200 3.23 -15.73 -15.01
N ILE A 201 4.02 -16.47 -15.79
CA ILE A 201 4.74 -15.91 -16.95
C ILE A 201 3.75 -15.46 -18.02
N ALA A 202 2.74 -16.29 -18.32
CA ALA A 202 1.69 -15.97 -19.28
C ALA A 202 0.92 -14.70 -18.87
N LEU A 203 0.53 -14.58 -17.60
CA LEU A 203 -0.09 -13.37 -17.05
C LEU A 203 0.78 -12.13 -17.28
N CYS A 204 2.08 -12.22 -16.99
CA CYS A 204 3.00 -11.10 -17.23
C CYS A 204 3.06 -10.72 -18.71
N ASP A 205 3.10 -11.69 -19.62
CA ASP A 205 3.10 -11.45 -21.06
C ASP A 205 1.82 -10.80 -21.56
N GLU A 206 0.66 -11.21 -21.04
CA GLU A 206 -0.62 -10.56 -21.32
C GLU A 206 -0.63 -9.11 -20.80
N LEU A 207 -0.10 -8.86 -19.60
CA LEU A 207 0.02 -7.52 -19.04
C LEU A 207 0.96 -6.64 -19.87
N PHE A 208 2.09 -7.17 -20.35
CA PHE A 208 2.98 -6.44 -21.25
C PHE A 208 2.29 -6.06 -22.56
N ALA A 209 1.56 -7.00 -23.17
CA ALA A 209 0.82 -6.76 -24.40
C ALA A 209 -0.30 -5.72 -24.21
N ALA A 210 -1.02 -5.80 -23.09
CA ALA A 210 -2.12 -4.89 -22.77
C ALA A 210 -1.66 -3.44 -22.53
N HIS A 211 -0.51 -3.26 -21.87
CA HIS A 211 0.01 -1.92 -21.57
C HIS A 211 0.83 -1.32 -22.71
N GLY A 212 1.46 -2.15 -23.56
CA GLY A 212 2.17 -1.70 -24.76
C GLY A 212 3.14 -0.55 -24.50
N ASP A 213 2.95 0.57 -25.20
CA ASP A 213 3.81 1.76 -25.12
C ASP A 213 3.70 2.54 -23.80
N TRP A 214 2.83 2.15 -22.88
CA TRP A 214 2.80 2.71 -21.52
C TRP A 214 3.95 2.19 -20.65
N LEU A 215 4.59 1.08 -21.06
CA LEU A 215 5.75 0.53 -20.39
C LEU A 215 7.05 0.89 -21.13
N PRO A 216 8.18 1.02 -20.42
CA PRO A 216 9.47 1.12 -21.07
C PRO A 216 9.79 -0.17 -21.84
N ARG A 217 10.63 -0.05 -22.87
CA ARG A 217 11.07 -1.22 -23.64
C ARG A 217 11.97 -2.11 -22.79
N LEU A 218 11.46 -3.28 -22.43
CA LEU A 218 12.21 -4.36 -21.79
C LEU A 218 12.74 -5.35 -22.84
N ARG A 219 13.86 -6.00 -22.53
CA ARG A 219 14.58 -6.95 -23.38
C ARG A 219 14.73 -8.30 -22.69
#